data_AF-A0A249E4D6-F1
#
_entry.id   AF-A0A249E4D6-F1
#
_cell.length_a   1.000
_cell.length_b   1.000
_cell.length_c   1.000
_cell.angle_alpha   90.00
_cell.angle_beta   90.00
_cell.angle_gamma   90.00
#
_symmetry.space_group_name_H-M   'P 1'
#
loop_
_entity.id
_entity.type
_entity.pdbx_description
1 polymer ?
#
loop_
_entity_poly.entity_id
_entity_poly.type
_entity_poly.pdbx_seq_one_letter_code
_entity_poly.pdbx_strand_id
1 'polypeptide(L)'
;MSIKDTKETPDSLKFLQYLYAKGNEENLKFYISVNLKQNKDVFYQAVMSNKKQLVKKILSYAPEYINYTNSEGHNILHMALKNKAKADAEMIEILLQNKPKLITEKNKENLTPLMFGEKYGFSEVLSKKEIDKIKVILKDYERDAIRYDSYLPDSPNEKMVDFEDELLGNDLGGINGTTT
;
A
#
# COMPACT_ATOMS: atom_id res chain seq x y z
N MET A 1 -13.35 -13.02 -44.77
CA MET A 1 -12.05 -12.56 -44.23
C MET A 1 -12.33 -11.38 -43.32
N SER A 2 -12.30 -11.59 -42.01
CA SER A 2 -12.52 -10.50 -41.04
C SER A 2 -11.42 -10.65 -40.00
N ILE A 3 -10.41 -9.81 -40.15
CA ILE A 3 -9.30 -9.66 -39.21
C ILE A 3 -9.91 -8.98 -38.00
N LYS A 4 -10.36 -9.76 -37.02
CA LYS A 4 -10.54 -9.23 -35.67
C LYS A 4 -9.14 -9.02 -35.13
N ASP A 5 -8.72 -7.75 -35.12
CA ASP A 5 -7.54 -7.26 -34.43
C ASP A 5 -7.65 -7.56 -32.92
N THR A 6 -7.38 -8.80 -32.52
CA THR A 6 -6.97 -9.15 -31.16
C THR A 6 -5.46 -9.02 -31.11
N LYS A 7 -4.95 -7.79 -31.22
CA LYS A 7 -3.64 -7.49 -30.64
C LYS A 7 -3.86 -7.57 -29.13
N GLU A 8 -3.70 -8.76 -28.57
CA GLU A 8 -3.49 -8.91 -27.13
C GLU A 8 -2.36 -7.95 -26.76
N THR A 9 -2.71 -6.85 -26.11
CA THR A 9 -1.72 -6.01 -25.44
C THR A 9 -0.87 -6.96 -24.60
N PRO A 10 0.46 -7.01 -24.80
CA PRO A 10 1.32 -7.83 -23.96
C PRO A 10 0.96 -7.60 -22.51
N ASP A 11 0.81 -8.68 -21.73
CA ASP A 11 0.53 -8.64 -20.30
C ASP A 11 1.33 -7.48 -19.69
N SER A 12 0.61 -6.41 -19.33
CA SER A 12 1.24 -5.11 -19.04
C SER A 12 2.14 -5.22 -17.81
N LEU A 13 1.86 -6.17 -16.92
CA LEU A 13 2.75 -6.53 -15.82
C LEU A 13 4.03 -7.25 -16.30
N LYS A 14 3.96 -8.12 -17.33
CA LYS A 14 5.18 -8.73 -17.91
C LYS A 14 6.06 -7.69 -18.59
N PHE A 15 5.47 -6.77 -19.35
CA PHE A 15 6.24 -5.72 -20.00
C PHE A 15 6.87 -4.76 -18.98
N LEU A 16 6.11 -4.38 -17.96
CA LEU A 16 6.61 -3.58 -16.86
C LEU A 16 7.77 -4.28 -16.11
N GLN A 17 7.65 -5.58 -15.83
CA GLN A 17 8.74 -6.38 -15.26
C GLN A 17 9.96 -6.45 -16.18
N TYR A 18 9.76 -6.54 -17.50
CA TYR A 18 10.84 -6.51 -18.48
C TYR A 18 11.61 -5.19 -18.43
N LEU A 19 10.90 -4.04 -18.43
CA LEU A 19 11.53 -2.72 -18.32
C LEU A 19 12.32 -2.58 -17.02
N TYR A 20 11.75 -3.03 -15.91
CA TYR A 20 12.41 -3.05 -14.61
C TYR A 20 13.69 -3.91 -14.64
N ALA A 21 13.62 -5.13 -15.18
CA ALA A 21 14.77 -6.04 -15.26
C ALA A 21 15.90 -5.52 -16.18
N LYS A 22 15.59 -4.67 -17.15
CA LYS A 22 16.58 -4.03 -18.03
C LYS A 22 17.23 -2.79 -17.41
N GLY A 23 16.76 -2.33 -16.25
CA GLY A 23 17.32 -1.15 -15.57
C GLY A 23 17.10 0.17 -16.32
N ASN A 24 16.17 0.21 -17.28
CA ASN A 24 15.87 1.43 -18.01
C ASN A 24 14.84 2.26 -17.24
N GLU A 25 15.34 3.07 -16.31
CA GLU A 25 14.52 3.87 -15.39
C GLU A 25 13.63 4.90 -16.10
N GLU A 26 14.09 5.49 -17.20
CA GLU A 26 13.32 6.47 -17.96
C GLU A 26 12.12 5.83 -18.65
N ASN A 27 12.33 4.71 -19.36
CA ASN A 27 11.24 3.96 -19.97
C ASN A 27 10.29 3.38 -18.93
N LEU A 28 10.83 2.92 -17.79
CA LEU A 28 10.03 2.42 -16.68
C LEU A 28 9.12 3.53 -16.13
N LYS A 29 9.67 4.71 -15.84
CA LYS A 29 8.92 5.87 -15.36
C LYS A 29 7.89 6.34 -16.37
N PHE A 30 8.25 6.44 -17.64
CA PHE A 30 7.34 6.81 -18.73
C PHE A 30 6.19 5.81 -18.86
N TYR A 31 6.49 4.51 -18.84
CA TYR A 31 5.47 3.48 -18.92
C TYR A 31 4.52 3.52 -17.70
N ILE A 32 5.06 3.74 -16.50
CA ILE A 32 4.27 3.89 -15.27
C ILE A 32 3.35 5.12 -15.33
N SER A 33 3.86 6.27 -15.77
CA SER A 33 3.09 7.52 -15.76
C SER A 33 2.00 7.57 -16.84
N VAL A 34 2.21 6.90 -17.98
CA VAL A 34 1.29 6.91 -19.13
C VAL A 34 0.34 5.72 -19.11
N ASN A 35 0.85 4.48 -18.96
CA ASN A 35 0.05 3.28 -19.19
C ASN A 35 -0.69 2.77 -17.95
N LEU A 36 -0.16 2.97 -16.74
CA LEU A 36 -0.88 2.56 -15.53
C LEU A 36 -2.10 3.44 -15.24
N LYS A 37 -2.14 4.68 -15.75
CA LYS A 37 -3.34 5.52 -15.70
C LYS A 37 -4.52 4.90 -16.45
N GLN A 38 -4.21 4.23 -17.56
CA GLN A 38 -5.20 3.58 -18.42
C GLN A 38 -5.49 2.14 -17.98
N ASN A 39 -4.52 1.47 -17.36
CA ASN A 39 -4.62 0.09 -16.91
C ASN A 39 -4.16 -0.05 -15.44
N LYS A 40 -5.06 0.32 -14.53
CA LYS A 40 -4.83 0.28 -13.07
C LYS A 40 -4.67 -1.16 -12.53
N ASP A 41 -5.11 -2.16 -13.30
CA ASP A 41 -5.03 -3.57 -12.92
C ASP A 41 -3.59 -4.05 -12.74
N VAL A 42 -2.64 -3.44 -13.45
CA VAL A 42 -1.23 -3.83 -13.35
C VAL A 42 -0.65 -3.55 -11.96
N PHE A 43 -1.09 -2.48 -11.28
CA PHE A 43 -0.66 -2.22 -9.90
C PHE A 43 -1.23 -3.28 -8.95
N TYR A 44 -2.52 -3.59 -9.07
CA TYR A 44 -3.14 -4.69 -8.31
C TYR A 44 -2.43 -6.03 -8.57
N GLN A 45 -2.13 -6.34 -9.83
CA GLN A 45 -1.43 -7.57 -10.21
C GLN A 45 -0.01 -7.64 -9.63
N ALA A 46 0.73 -6.51 -9.60
CA ALA A 46 2.06 -6.45 -8.99
C ALA A 46 1.99 -6.77 -7.49
N VAL A 47 1.01 -6.21 -6.78
CA VAL A 47 0.76 -6.49 -5.35
C VAL A 47 0.33 -7.94 -5.13
N MET A 48 -0.68 -8.43 -5.86
CA MET A 48 -1.18 -9.81 -5.76
C MET A 48 -0.13 -10.86 -6.15
N SER A 49 0.89 -10.47 -6.94
CA SER A 49 2.01 -11.31 -7.33
C SER A 49 3.24 -11.16 -6.42
N ASN A 50 3.12 -10.44 -5.31
CA ASN A 50 4.16 -10.15 -4.33
C ASN A 50 5.44 -9.53 -4.96
N LYS A 51 5.29 -8.65 -5.95
CA LYS A 51 6.40 -7.98 -6.66
C LYS A 51 6.87 -6.73 -5.93
N LYS A 52 7.33 -6.87 -4.68
CA LYS A 52 7.65 -5.78 -3.73
C LYS A 52 8.49 -4.64 -4.31
N GLN A 53 9.59 -4.96 -4.98
CA GLN A 53 10.48 -3.94 -5.56
C GLN A 53 9.80 -3.15 -6.67
N LEU A 54 8.97 -3.83 -7.47
CA LEU A 54 8.20 -3.18 -8.51
C LEU A 54 7.10 -2.29 -7.92
N VAL A 55 6.42 -2.75 -6.86
CA VAL A 55 5.44 -1.95 -6.11
C VAL A 55 6.08 -0.68 -5.53
N LYS A 56 7.25 -0.80 -4.89
CA LYS A 56 8.03 0.35 -4.40
C LYS A 56 8.35 1.34 -5.52
N LYS A 57 8.78 0.85 -6.69
CA LYS A 57 9.06 1.71 -7.85
C LYS A 57 7.81 2.39 -8.42
N ILE A 58 6.71 1.64 -8.56
CA ILE A 58 5.44 2.22 -9.00
C ILE A 58 5.02 3.34 -8.07
N LEU A 59 5.01 3.11 -6.75
CA LEU A 59 4.63 4.12 -5.76
C LEU A 59 5.60 5.31 -5.71
N SER A 60 6.89 5.11 -6.00
CA SER A 60 7.85 6.22 -6.10
C SER A 60 7.61 7.15 -7.29
N TYR A 61 7.01 6.63 -8.37
CA TYR A 61 6.75 7.40 -9.60
C TYR A 61 5.30 7.85 -9.74
N ALA A 62 4.36 7.14 -9.11
CA ALA A 62 2.93 7.38 -9.15
C ALA A 62 2.30 7.03 -7.77
N PRO A 63 2.59 7.82 -6.72
CA PRO A 63 2.09 7.56 -5.37
C PRO A 63 0.56 7.59 -5.29
N GLU A 64 -0.11 8.32 -6.19
CA GLU A 64 -1.56 8.44 -6.23
C GLU A 64 -2.29 7.11 -6.45
N TYR A 65 -1.60 6.10 -6.99
CA TYR A 65 -2.19 4.78 -7.26
C TYR A 65 -2.59 4.03 -6.00
N ILE A 66 -2.00 4.37 -4.85
CA ILE A 66 -2.39 3.78 -3.57
C ILE A 66 -3.82 4.12 -3.16
N ASN A 67 -4.40 5.20 -3.72
CA ASN A 67 -5.74 5.67 -3.38
C ASN A 67 -6.85 4.98 -4.17
N TYR A 68 -6.52 4.15 -5.15
CA TYR A 68 -7.55 3.54 -5.99
C TYR A 68 -8.26 2.38 -5.28
N THR A 69 -9.55 2.29 -5.60
CA THR A 69 -10.39 1.14 -5.29
C THR A 69 -10.93 0.53 -6.57
N ASN A 70 -11.18 -0.78 -6.57
CA ASN A 70 -11.87 -1.43 -7.68
C ASN A 70 -13.39 -1.18 -7.64
N SER A 71 -14.15 -1.79 -8.55
CA SER A 71 -15.62 -1.66 -8.63
C SER A 71 -16.37 -2.20 -7.40
N GLU A 72 -15.74 -3.04 -6.58
CA GLU A 72 -16.27 -3.59 -5.32
C GLU A 72 -15.89 -2.73 -4.10
N GLY A 73 -15.16 -1.63 -4.31
CA GLY A 73 -14.62 -0.78 -3.24
C GLY A 73 -13.39 -1.38 -2.55
N HIS A 74 -12.79 -2.44 -3.09
CA HIS A 74 -11.54 -2.97 -2.56
C HIS A 74 -10.40 -2.01 -2.86
N ASN A 75 -9.78 -1.47 -1.80
CA ASN A 75 -8.49 -0.80 -1.91
C ASN A 75 -7.35 -1.83 -2.10
N ILE A 76 -6.13 -1.32 -2.29
CA ILE A 76 -4.96 -2.17 -2.55
C ILE A 76 -4.66 -3.18 -1.43
N LEU A 77 -5.00 -2.85 -0.17
CA LEU A 77 -4.75 -3.73 0.97
C LEU A 77 -5.74 -4.90 1.03
N HIS A 78 -7.02 -4.68 0.65
CA HIS A 78 -7.96 -5.78 0.42
C HIS A 78 -7.42 -6.76 -0.62
N MET A 79 -6.87 -6.24 -1.72
CA MET A 79 -6.33 -7.05 -2.80
C MET A 79 -5.07 -7.83 -2.40
N ALA A 80 -4.21 -7.24 -1.56
CA ALA A 80 -3.05 -7.92 -0.98
C ALA A 80 -3.46 -9.12 -0.11
N LEU A 81 -4.55 -8.98 0.66
CA LEU A 81 -5.07 -10.03 1.54
C LEU A 81 -5.97 -11.04 0.82
N LYS A 82 -6.51 -10.72 -0.36
CA LYS A 82 -7.33 -11.63 -1.17
C LYS A 82 -6.55 -12.87 -1.63
N ASN A 83 -5.24 -12.73 -1.86
CA ASN A 83 -4.43 -13.84 -2.36
C ASN A 83 -3.95 -14.75 -1.22
N LYS A 84 -4.77 -15.76 -0.96
CA LYS A 84 -4.55 -16.86 -0.02
C LYS A 84 -3.13 -17.47 0.01
N ALA A 85 -2.43 -17.49 -1.12
CA ALA A 85 -1.10 -18.11 -1.23
C ALA A 85 0.06 -17.10 -1.25
N LYS A 86 -0.21 -15.79 -1.32
CA LYS A 86 0.82 -14.76 -1.53
C LYS A 86 0.69 -13.54 -0.63
N ALA A 87 -0.23 -13.55 0.34
CA ALA A 87 -0.25 -12.52 1.37
C ALA A 87 1.08 -12.56 2.13
N ASP A 88 1.71 -11.40 2.23
CA ASP A 88 3.10 -11.26 2.69
C ASP A 88 3.21 -10.04 3.61
N ALA A 89 3.81 -10.26 4.78
CA ALA A 89 3.94 -9.22 5.80
C ALA A 89 4.69 -7.98 5.30
N GLU A 90 5.78 -8.16 4.53
CA GLU A 90 6.57 -7.04 4.02
C GLU A 90 5.80 -6.28 2.94
N MET A 91 5.05 -6.97 2.08
CA MET A 91 4.16 -6.28 1.12
C MET A 91 3.12 -5.44 1.85
N ILE A 92 2.52 -5.96 2.92
CA ILE A 92 1.53 -5.25 3.73
C ILE A 92 2.15 -4.03 4.40
N GLU A 93 3.34 -4.16 4.98
CA GLU A 93 4.11 -3.05 5.55
C GLU A 93 4.40 -1.98 4.51
N ILE A 94 4.86 -2.35 3.30
CA ILE A 94 5.11 -1.38 2.21
C ILE A 94 3.87 -0.55 1.91
N LEU A 95 2.70 -1.19 1.81
CA LEU A 95 1.45 -0.49 1.50
C LEU A 95 1.01 0.41 2.66
N LEU A 96 1.08 -0.08 3.90
CA LEU A 96 0.67 0.69 5.08
C LEU A 96 1.62 1.85 5.41
N GLN A 97 2.92 1.71 5.15
CA GLN A 97 3.88 2.82 5.27
C GLN A 97 3.59 3.93 4.26
N ASN A 98 3.11 3.60 3.06
CA ASN A 98 2.75 4.62 2.06
C ASN A 98 1.37 5.24 2.36
N LYS A 99 0.42 4.49 2.94
CA LYS A 99 -0.89 5.01 3.34
C LYS A 99 -1.49 4.20 4.50
N PRO A 100 -1.28 4.62 5.76
CA PRO A 100 -1.81 3.91 6.93
C PRO A 100 -3.33 3.78 6.93
N LYS A 101 -4.04 4.82 6.46
CA LYS A 101 -5.51 4.89 6.42
C LYS A 101 -6.19 3.80 5.57
N LEU A 102 -5.45 3.08 4.72
CA LEU A 102 -5.98 1.93 3.98
C LEU A 102 -6.66 0.91 4.91
N ILE A 103 -6.16 0.75 6.14
CA ILE A 103 -6.64 -0.26 7.10
C ILE A 103 -8.07 -0.02 7.59
N THR A 104 -8.56 1.22 7.56
CA THR A 104 -9.91 1.59 8.05
C THR A 104 -10.93 1.78 6.92
N GLU A 105 -10.47 1.94 5.68
CA GLU A 105 -11.33 2.09 4.51
C GLU A 105 -12.14 0.82 4.26
N LYS A 106 -13.47 0.95 4.22
CA LYS A 106 -14.36 -0.20 4.01
C LYS A 106 -14.72 -0.38 2.54
N ASN A 107 -14.80 -1.62 2.10
CA ASN A 107 -15.35 -1.97 0.78
C ASN A 107 -16.89 -1.85 0.75
N LYS A 108 -17.52 -2.22 -0.38
CA LYS A 108 -18.99 -2.20 -0.52
C LYS A 108 -19.73 -3.22 0.35
N GLU A 109 -19.05 -4.25 0.86
CA GLU A 109 -19.59 -5.17 1.88
C GLU A 109 -19.45 -4.61 3.31
N ASN A 110 -18.99 -3.37 3.46
CA ASN A 110 -18.71 -2.74 4.75
C ASN A 110 -17.63 -3.49 5.57
N LEU A 111 -16.70 -4.17 4.89
CA LEU A 111 -15.55 -4.85 5.49
C LEU A 111 -14.30 -3.99 5.36
N THR A 112 -13.51 -3.88 6.43
CA THR A 112 -12.13 -3.37 6.37
C THR A 112 -11.22 -4.42 5.72
N PRO A 113 -9.98 -4.08 5.30
CA PRO A 113 -9.04 -5.06 4.77
C PRO A 113 -8.78 -6.22 5.73
N LEU A 114 -8.66 -5.96 7.04
CA LEU A 114 -8.45 -7.01 8.03
C LEU A 114 -9.66 -7.96 8.09
N MET A 115 -10.88 -7.42 8.22
CA MET A 115 -12.11 -8.22 8.21
C MET A 115 -12.26 -9.05 6.93
N PHE A 116 -11.93 -8.44 5.78
CA PHE A 116 -11.94 -9.11 4.49
C PHE A 116 -10.92 -10.26 4.44
N GLY A 117 -9.70 -10.04 4.93
CA GLY A 117 -8.67 -11.08 5.04
C GLY A 117 -9.07 -12.23 5.96
N GLU A 118 -9.73 -11.95 7.08
CA GLU A 118 -10.25 -12.99 7.98
C GLU A 118 -11.38 -13.81 7.36
N LYS A 119 -12.26 -13.16 6.60
CA LYS A 119 -13.39 -13.82 5.96
C LYS A 119 -12.97 -14.63 4.71
N TYR A 120 -12.04 -14.10 3.92
CA TYR A 120 -11.75 -14.61 2.58
C TYR A 120 -10.27 -14.91 2.30
N GLY A 121 -9.33 -14.34 3.06
CA GLY A 121 -7.93 -14.21 2.65
C GLY A 121 -6.96 -15.20 3.28
N PHE A 122 -7.17 -15.63 4.52
CA PHE A 122 -6.26 -16.61 5.15
C PHE A 122 -6.69 -18.04 4.77
N SER A 123 -5.89 -18.74 3.96
CA SER A 123 -6.07 -20.17 3.68
C SER A 123 -5.05 -21.03 4.40
N GLU A 124 -5.26 -22.34 4.33
CA GLU A 124 -4.34 -23.37 4.82
C GLU A 124 -2.95 -23.36 4.15
N VAL A 125 -2.73 -22.56 3.10
CA VAL A 125 -1.44 -22.48 2.40
C VAL A 125 -0.38 -21.73 3.23
N LEU A 126 -0.78 -20.69 3.95
CA LEU A 126 0.12 -19.96 4.84
C LEU A 126 0.20 -20.68 6.19
N SER A 127 1.40 -20.76 6.75
CA SER A 127 1.56 -21.26 8.11
C SER A 127 0.84 -20.34 9.10
N LYS A 128 0.36 -20.92 10.20
CA LYS A 128 -0.24 -20.14 11.30
C LYS A 128 0.67 -18.98 11.74
N LYS A 129 1.98 -19.19 11.78
CA LYS A 129 2.97 -18.18 12.13
C LYS A 129 2.98 -16.98 11.17
N GLU A 130 2.87 -17.23 9.87
CA GLU A 130 2.82 -16.15 8.85
C GLU A 130 1.52 -15.37 8.96
N ILE A 131 0.40 -16.07 9.15
CA ILE A 131 -0.92 -15.44 9.37
C ILE A 131 -0.89 -14.59 10.63
N ASP A 132 -0.38 -15.12 11.74
CA ASP A 132 -0.28 -14.40 13.02
C ASP A 132 0.59 -13.14 12.86
N LYS A 133 1.73 -13.23 12.16
CA LYS A 133 2.58 -12.06 11.86
C LYS A 133 1.81 -10.97 11.10
N ILE A 134 1.09 -11.35 10.04
CA ILE A 134 0.28 -10.42 9.25
C ILE A 134 -0.81 -9.77 10.12
N LYS A 135 -1.51 -10.56 10.93
CA LYS A 135 -2.57 -10.07 11.81
C LYS A 135 -2.06 -9.10 12.86
N VAL A 136 -0.88 -9.34 13.44
CA VAL A 136 -0.26 -8.41 14.39
C VAL A 136 -0.02 -7.05 13.72
N ILE A 137 0.65 -7.04 12.56
CA ILE A 137 0.90 -5.81 11.80
C ILE A 137 -0.41 -5.05 11.52
N LEU A 138 -1.42 -5.74 10.99
CA LEU A 138 -2.70 -5.11 10.65
C LEU A 138 -3.39 -4.50 11.88
N LYS A 139 -3.37 -5.20 13.02
CA LYS A 139 -3.96 -4.72 14.28
C LYS A 139 -3.21 -3.53 14.86
N ASP A 140 -1.89 -3.50 14.75
CA ASP A 140 -1.07 -2.38 15.22
C ASP A 140 -1.43 -1.11 14.43
N TYR A 141 -1.45 -1.19 13.10
CA TYR A 141 -1.87 -0.06 12.25
C TYR A 141 -3.35 0.33 12.44
N GLU A 142 -4.25 -0.63 12.66
CA GLU A 142 -5.67 -0.34 12.92
C GLU A 142 -5.86 0.40 14.25
N ARG A 143 -5.16 -0.04 15.30
CA ARG A 143 -5.15 0.64 16.61
C ARG A 143 -4.64 2.07 16.49
N ASP A 144 -3.55 2.27 15.75
CA ASP A 144 -2.98 3.60 15.56
C ASP A 144 -3.94 4.51 14.78
N ALA A 145 -4.57 3.99 13.71
CA ALA A 145 -5.56 4.75 12.95
C ALA A 145 -6.77 5.18 13.81
N ILE A 146 -7.28 4.30 14.68
CA ILE A 146 -8.38 4.61 15.61
C ILE A 146 -7.95 5.66 16.64
N ARG A 147 -6.71 5.58 17.14
CA ARG A 147 -6.17 6.58 18.06
C ARG A 147 -6.10 7.95 17.39
N TYR A 148 -5.71 8.05 16.13
CA TYR A 148 -5.70 9.35 15.42
C TYR A 148 -7.10 9.98 15.32
N ASP A 149 -8.14 9.19 15.03
CA ASP A 149 -9.51 9.71 14.91
C ASP A 149 -10.08 10.18 16.26
N SER A 150 -9.64 9.60 17.38
CA SER A 150 -10.04 10.06 18.74
C SER A 150 -9.25 11.28 19.23
N TYR A 151 -8.19 11.68 18.53
CA TYR A 151 -7.36 12.86 18.83
C TYR A 151 -7.60 14.03 17.85
N LEU A 152 -8.62 13.98 16.98
CA LEU A 152 -9.00 15.15 16.20
C LEU A 152 -9.38 16.28 17.16
N PRO A 153 -8.62 17.40 17.22
CA PRO A 153 -9.02 18.53 18.05
C PRO A 153 -10.37 19.04 17.52
N ASP A 154 -11.28 19.39 18.42
CA ASP A 154 -12.64 19.84 18.10
C ASP A 154 -12.68 21.08 17.17
N SER A 155 -11.53 21.70 16.87
CA SER A 155 -11.40 22.90 16.05
C SER A 155 -10.29 22.79 14.99
N PRO A 156 -10.54 23.17 13.71
CA PRO A 156 -9.55 23.15 12.64
C PRO A 156 -8.34 24.09 12.80
N ASN A 157 -8.25 24.87 13.88
CA ASN A 157 -7.26 25.93 14.05
C ASN A 157 -6.20 25.67 15.13
N GLU A 158 -6.20 24.51 15.79
CA GLU A 158 -5.03 24.09 16.56
C GLU A 158 -4.00 23.48 15.60
N LYS A 159 -2.83 24.13 15.50
CA LYS A 159 -1.76 23.72 14.61
C LYS A 159 -1.45 22.24 14.79
N MET A 160 -1.40 21.49 13.69
CA MET A 160 -0.81 20.15 13.67
C MET A 160 0.57 20.24 14.31
N VAL A 161 0.74 19.58 15.45
CA VAL A 161 2.08 19.34 15.98
C VAL A 161 2.71 18.35 15.02
N ASP A 162 3.77 18.76 14.34
CA ASP A 162 4.51 17.90 13.42
C ASP A 162 4.98 16.67 14.21
N PHE A 163 4.35 15.52 13.93
CA PHE A 163 4.56 14.24 14.61
C PHE A 163 5.97 13.65 14.35
N GLU A 164 6.83 14.33 13.60
CA GLU A 164 8.20 13.86 13.31
C GLU A 164 9.14 14.00 14.51
N ASP A 165 8.92 14.94 15.42
CA ASP A 165 9.83 15.20 16.54
C ASP A 165 9.69 14.20 17.71
N GLU A 166 8.57 13.47 17.83
CA GLU A 166 8.36 12.51 18.95
C GLU A 166 8.91 11.10 18.66
N LEU A 167 9.22 10.80 17.40
CA LEU A 167 9.78 9.50 16.98
C LEU A 167 11.30 9.40 17.14
N LEU A 168 12.01 10.52 17.25
CA LEU A 168 13.43 10.56 17.56
C LEU A 168 13.61 11.01 19.00
N GLY A 169 13.64 10.03 19.91
CA GLY A 169 14.13 10.26 21.27
C GLY A 169 15.56 10.77 21.25
N ASN A 170 15.71 12.10 21.20
CA ASN A 170 16.98 12.77 21.47
C ASN A 170 16.86 13.48 22.82
N ASP A 171 17.26 12.72 23.84
CA ASP A 171 18.02 13.27 24.93
C ASP A 171 19.23 14.03 24.36
N LEU A 172 19.15 15.36 24.37
CA LEU A 172 20.31 16.23 24.46
C LEU A 172 20.08 17.18 25.62
N GLY A 173 20.34 16.68 26.82
CA GLY A 173 20.75 17.53 27.92
C GLY A 173 21.93 18.44 27.53
N GLY A 174 21.90 19.66 28.07
CA GLY A 174 23.10 20.43 28.36
C GLY A 174 23.41 21.63 27.44
N ILE A 175 23.57 22.77 28.11
CA ILE A 175 24.40 23.96 27.78
C ILE A 175 23.91 24.84 26.61
N ASN A 176 23.75 26.17 26.68
CA ASN A 176 24.36 27.23 27.49
C ASN A 176 23.38 28.40 27.66
N GLY A 177 23.17 28.84 28.91
CA GLY A 177 22.64 30.17 29.20
C GLY A 177 23.79 31.15 29.44
N THR A 178 24.20 31.88 28.41
CA THR A 178 24.94 33.14 28.55
C THR A 178 24.38 34.14 27.55
N THR A 179 23.68 35.15 28.04
CA THR A 179 23.65 36.48 27.42
C THR A 179 23.10 37.51 28.41
N THR A 180 24.00 38.41 28.81
CA THR A 180 23.84 39.80 29.31
C THR A 180 23.01 40.08 30.55
#